data_AF-A0A7R9HTQ1-F1
#
_entry.id   AF-A0A7R9HTQ1-F1
#
_cell.length_a   1.000
_cell.length_b   1.000
_cell.length_c   1.000
_cell.angle_alpha   90.00
_cell.angle_beta   90.00
_cell.angle_gamma   90.00
#
_symmetry.space_group_name_H-M   'P 1'
#
loop_
_entity.id
_entity.type
_entity.pdbx_description
1 polymer ?
#
loop_
_entity_poly.entity_id
_entity_poly.type
_entity_poly.pdbx_seq_one_letter_code
_entity_poly.pdbx_strand_id
1 'polypeptide(L)'
;MFFDNKVLYLIVNCSNNYAFQKGNIKFKVTINDIKVFLGILLLSGYCSVPRYPMYWETSSDTHNEAVSKAMSRNTFEDILKYLHVCDNLTLNENDKFEIVPYYGRHGAKQHIHGKPIRFGYKVWCLCSSLGYLVQGESYQGASTGSRPTHPELGVGGSFVIDLVDKLPHGQYSFYIYSFFLYLCSSTRGTKSKGNYCTGTIRSNRIEKASLGRSIYSEEKRPSPKRLKNRVCDDIRLDGLNHVIVKSMTQIRCGECHKTTTMKCKKCNVGCH
;
A
#
# COMPACT_ATOMS: atom_id res chain seq x y z
N MET A 1 -3.84 -24.04 1.31
CA MET A 1 -4.65 -22.86 1.70
C MET A 1 -3.72 -21.89 2.42
N PHE A 2 -3.88 -20.57 2.24
CA PHE A 2 -2.90 -19.56 2.69
C PHE A 2 -2.80 -19.36 4.21
N PHE A 3 -3.86 -19.71 4.96
CA PHE A 3 -3.88 -19.70 6.42
C PHE A 3 -3.94 -21.14 6.93
N ASP A 4 -2.77 -21.77 7.05
CA ASP A 4 -2.67 -23.09 7.66
C ASP A 4 -2.67 -23.01 9.19
N ASN A 5 -2.63 -24.16 9.85
CA ASN A 5 -2.60 -24.20 11.31
C ASN A 5 -1.36 -23.47 11.87
N LYS A 6 -0.21 -23.53 11.20
CA LYS A 6 1.02 -22.88 11.68
C LYS A 6 0.85 -21.36 11.72
N VAL A 7 0.31 -20.77 10.65
CA VAL A 7 0.01 -19.33 10.59
C VAL A 7 -1.01 -18.96 11.66
N LEU A 8 -2.06 -19.75 11.84
CA LEU A 8 -3.09 -19.46 12.87
C LEU A 8 -2.52 -19.54 14.29
N TYR A 9 -1.67 -20.53 14.59
CA TYR A 9 -0.97 -20.61 15.88
C TYR A 9 -0.05 -19.42 16.11
N LEU A 10 0.69 -18.97 15.08
CA LEU A 10 1.53 -17.78 15.17
C LEU A 10 0.71 -16.55 15.56
N ILE A 11 -0.39 -16.28 14.83
CA ILE A 11 -1.27 -15.13 15.09
C ILE A 11 -1.80 -15.17 16.52
N VAL A 12 -2.30 -16.32 16.98
CA VAL A 12 -2.85 -16.50 18.32
C VAL A 12 -1.80 -16.23 19.40
N ASN A 13 -0.62 -16.85 19.27
CA ASN A 13 0.45 -16.71 20.26
C ASN A 13 0.96 -15.27 20.34
N CYS A 14 1.28 -14.68 19.19
CA CYS A 14 1.77 -13.31 19.11
C CYS A 14 0.74 -12.31 19.65
N SER A 15 -0.54 -12.45 19.30
CA SER A 15 -1.60 -11.53 19.74
C SER A 15 -1.85 -11.61 21.25
N ASN A 16 -1.91 -12.82 21.82
CA ASN A 16 -2.06 -13.01 23.27
C ASN A 16 -0.85 -12.46 24.04
N ASN A 17 0.37 -12.73 23.57
CA ASN A 17 1.59 -12.21 24.17
C ASN A 17 1.64 -10.67 24.09
N TYR A 18 1.23 -10.09 22.95
CA TYR A 18 1.18 -8.65 22.79
C TYR A 18 0.17 -7.99 23.74
N ALA A 19 -1.02 -8.58 23.90
CA ALA A 19 -2.01 -8.07 24.85
C ALA A 19 -1.48 -8.12 26.30
N PHE A 20 -0.80 -9.21 26.68
CA PHE A 20 -0.13 -9.33 27.98
C PHE A 20 0.94 -8.26 28.17
N GLN A 21 1.80 -8.02 27.17
CA GLN A 21 2.82 -6.96 27.19
C GLN A 21 2.21 -5.55 27.31
N LYS A 22 0.98 -5.36 26.82
CA LYS A 22 0.20 -4.12 26.97
C LYS A 22 -0.61 -4.06 28.27
N GLY A 23 -0.42 -5.01 29.19
CA GLY A 23 -1.06 -5.04 30.50
C GLY A 23 -2.48 -5.63 30.52
N ASN A 24 -2.99 -6.15 29.40
CA ASN A 24 -4.30 -6.78 29.35
C ASN A 24 -4.19 -8.30 29.50
N ILE A 25 -4.08 -8.75 30.74
CA ILE A 25 -3.99 -10.18 31.11
C ILE A 25 -5.28 -10.97 30.88
N LYS A 26 -6.41 -10.28 30.70
CA LYS A 26 -7.73 -10.92 30.50
C LYS A 26 -8.01 -11.24 29.04
N PHE A 27 -7.33 -10.55 28.12
CA PHE A 27 -7.46 -10.81 26.70
C PHE A 27 -6.92 -12.21 26.38
N LYS A 28 -7.76 -13.03 25.77
CA LYS A 28 -7.39 -14.35 25.28
C LYS A 28 -8.17 -14.65 24.02
N VAL A 29 -7.45 -14.96 22.95
CA VAL A 29 -8.01 -15.43 21.69
C VAL A 29 -7.58 -16.85 21.40
N THR A 30 -8.44 -17.58 20.73
CA THR A 30 -8.21 -18.94 20.24
C THR A 30 -8.10 -18.95 18.72
N ILE A 31 -7.71 -20.10 18.16
CA ILE A 31 -7.73 -20.30 16.70
C ILE A 31 -9.13 -20.07 16.13
N ASN A 32 -10.17 -20.48 16.84
CA ASN A 32 -11.54 -20.30 16.37
C ASN A 32 -11.90 -18.82 16.27
N ASP A 33 -11.54 -18.02 17.28
CA ASP A 33 -11.78 -16.58 17.28
C ASP A 33 -11.07 -15.91 16.10
N ILE A 34 -9.81 -16.27 15.83
CA ILE A 34 -9.06 -15.74 14.68
C ILE A 34 -9.68 -16.18 13.35
N LYS A 35 -10.18 -17.42 13.23
CA LYS A 35 -10.89 -17.87 12.03
C LYS A 35 -12.17 -17.06 11.79
N VAL A 36 -12.97 -16.83 12.83
CA VAL A 36 -14.19 -16.00 12.75
C VAL A 36 -13.83 -14.56 12.38
N PHE A 37 -12.82 -13.98 13.03
CA PHE A 37 -12.32 -12.65 12.73
C PHE A 37 -11.87 -12.50 11.26
N LEU A 38 -11.06 -13.44 10.75
CA LEU A 38 -10.65 -13.48 9.34
C LEU A 38 -11.85 -13.66 8.40
N GLY A 39 -12.84 -14.47 8.79
CA GLY A 39 -14.10 -14.63 8.05
C GLY A 39 -14.88 -13.32 7.91
N ILE A 40 -14.96 -12.54 9.00
CA ILE A 40 -15.59 -11.20 8.99
C ILE A 40 -14.80 -10.24 8.09
N LEU A 41 -13.47 -10.26 8.13
CA LEU A 41 -12.64 -9.44 7.22
C LEU A 41 -12.86 -9.80 5.75
N LEU A 42 -12.94 -11.09 5.41
CA LEU A 42 -13.24 -11.54 4.05
C LEU A 42 -14.64 -11.11 3.61
N LEU A 43 -15.64 -11.28 4.47
CA LEU A 43 -17.01 -10.83 4.22
C LEU A 43 -17.05 -9.32 3.97
N SER A 44 -16.29 -8.54 4.72
CA SER A 44 -16.27 -7.07 4.59
C SER A 44 -15.76 -6.58 3.23
N GLY A 45 -14.93 -7.38 2.54
CA GLY A 45 -14.49 -7.10 1.18
C GLY A 45 -15.54 -7.43 0.12
N TYR A 46 -16.47 -8.35 0.42
CA TYR A 46 -17.59 -8.70 -0.45
C TYR A 46 -18.80 -7.80 -0.24
N CYS A 47 -19.19 -7.57 1.01
CA CYS A 47 -20.31 -6.74 1.42
C CYS A 47 -19.78 -5.54 2.20
N SER A 48 -19.28 -4.53 1.49
CA SER A 48 -18.68 -3.36 2.13
C SER A 48 -19.72 -2.36 2.63
N VAL A 49 -19.56 -1.91 3.86
CA VAL A 49 -20.34 -0.83 4.48
C VAL A 49 -19.45 0.41 4.73
N PRO A 50 -20.02 1.63 4.81
CA PRO A 50 -19.23 2.86 4.99
C PRO A 50 -18.36 2.87 6.26
N ARG A 51 -18.82 2.21 7.33
CA ARG A 51 -18.12 2.13 8.62
C ARG A 51 -18.26 0.72 9.16
N TYR A 52 -17.15 0.06 9.50
CA TYR A 52 -17.20 -1.34 9.97
C TYR A 52 -18.14 -1.59 11.18
N PRO A 53 -18.39 -0.66 12.14
CA PRO A 53 -19.34 -0.92 13.21
C PRO A 53 -20.76 -1.21 12.71
N MET A 54 -21.08 -0.81 11.48
CA MET A 54 -22.38 -1.06 10.85
C MET A 54 -22.68 -2.55 10.67
N TYR A 55 -21.68 -3.44 10.64
CA TYR A 55 -21.96 -4.88 10.62
C TYR A 55 -22.64 -5.39 11.91
N TRP A 56 -22.63 -4.59 12.99
CA TRP A 56 -23.27 -4.91 14.27
C TRP A 56 -24.45 -3.98 14.61
N GLU A 57 -24.86 -3.12 13.68
CA GLU A 57 -26.04 -2.28 13.88
C GLU A 57 -27.32 -3.13 13.88
N THR A 58 -28.33 -2.66 14.59
CA THR A 58 -29.63 -3.35 14.71
C THR A 58 -30.69 -2.78 13.75
N SER A 59 -30.38 -1.67 13.05
CA SER A 59 -31.26 -1.08 12.04
C SER A 59 -31.47 -2.04 10.87
N SER A 60 -32.72 -2.18 10.43
CA SER A 60 -33.12 -3.20 9.44
C SER A 60 -32.39 -3.12 8.09
N ASP A 61 -31.94 -1.93 7.71
CA ASP A 61 -31.22 -1.65 6.45
C ASP A 61 -29.70 -1.93 6.53
N THR A 62 -29.16 -2.17 7.71
CA THR A 62 -27.72 -2.35 7.94
C THR A 62 -27.38 -3.59 8.77
N HIS A 63 -28.38 -4.23 9.38
CA HIS A 63 -28.18 -5.39 10.24
C HIS A 63 -27.57 -6.56 9.47
N ASN A 64 -26.41 -7.02 9.93
CA ASN A 64 -25.76 -8.21 9.42
C ASN A 64 -25.86 -9.34 10.45
N GLU A 65 -26.84 -10.21 10.27
CA GLU A 65 -27.10 -11.32 11.19
C GLU A 65 -25.92 -12.31 11.25
N ALA A 66 -25.28 -12.57 10.10
CA ALA A 66 -24.14 -13.48 10.04
C ALA A 66 -22.94 -12.97 10.85
N VAL A 67 -22.63 -11.67 10.78
CA VAL A 67 -21.54 -11.07 11.56
C VAL A 67 -21.90 -10.95 13.03
N SER A 68 -23.07 -10.37 13.32
CA SER A 68 -23.47 -10.05 14.68
C SER A 68 -23.68 -11.31 15.54
N LYS A 69 -24.12 -12.43 14.95
CA LYS A 69 -24.19 -13.74 15.64
C LYS A 69 -22.83 -14.43 15.78
N ALA A 70 -21.91 -14.23 14.84
CA ALA A 70 -20.63 -14.93 14.84
C ALA A 70 -19.64 -14.39 15.88
N MET A 71 -19.61 -13.06 16.08
CA MET A 71 -18.69 -12.42 17.03
C MET A 71 -19.28 -11.09 17.48
N SER A 72 -19.09 -10.72 18.75
CA SER A 72 -19.51 -9.40 19.23
C SER A 72 -18.62 -8.28 18.68
N ARG A 73 -19.16 -7.05 18.55
CA ARG A 73 -18.38 -5.88 18.11
C ARG A 73 -17.16 -5.65 19.00
N ASN A 74 -17.34 -5.74 20.33
CA ASN A 74 -16.27 -5.51 21.29
C ASN A 74 -15.15 -6.55 21.15
N THR A 75 -15.50 -7.82 20.95
CA THR A 75 -14.50 -8.88 20.70
C THR A 75 -13.73 -8.62 19.42
N PHE A 76 -14.42 -8.21 18.34
CA PHE A 76 -13.76 -7.86 17.08
C PHE A 76 -12.79 -6.68 17.24
N GLU A 77 -13.21 -5.63 17.95
CA GLU A 77 -12.38 -4.45 18.24
C GLU A 77 -11.18 -4.77 19.14
N ASP A 78 -11.37 -5.62 20.14
CA ASP A 78 -10.27 -6.11 21.00
C ASP A 78 -9.26 -6.92 20.18
N ILE A 79 -9.73 -7.83 19.30
CA ILE A 79 -8.84 -8.55 18.39
C ILE A 79 -8.12 -7.57 17.49
N LEU A 80 -8.81 -6.61 16.87
CA LEU A 80 -8.21 -5.61 15.98
C LEU A 80 -7.11 -4.79 16.70
N LYS A 81 -7.33 -4.47 17.98
CA LYS A 81 -6.41 -3.71 18.82
C LYS A 81 -5.14 -4.48 19.18
N TYR A 82 -5.26 -5.78 19.43
CA TYR A 82 -4.15 -6.62 19.91
C TYR A 82 -3.60 -7.59 18.85
N LEU A 83 -4.13 -7.56 17.62
CA LEU A 83 -3.68 -8.40 16.52
C LEU A 83 -2.18 -8.20 16.29
N HIS A 84 -1.44 -9.30 16.40
CA HIS A 84 0.00 -9.30 16.26
C HIS A 84 0.48 -10.57 15.57
N VAL A 85 1.47 -10.44 14.71
CA VAL A 85 1.96 -11.53 13.84
C VAL A 85 3.48 -11.70 13.90
N CYS A 86 4.11 -11.07 14.89
CA CYS A 86 5.55 -11.12 15.14
C CYS A 86 5.78 -11.29 16.65
N ASP A 87 6.92 -11.83 17.06
CA ASP A 87 7.31 -11.88 18.46
C ASP A 87 8.24 -10.71 18.80
N ASN A 88 7.77 -9.81 19.66
CA ASN A 88 8.51 -8.62 20.09
C ASN A 88 9.84 -8.93 20.79
N LEU A 89 10.07 -10.18 21.22
CA LEU A 89 11.32 -10.60 21.85
C LEU A 89 12.41 -10.97 20.83
N THR A 90 12.06 -11.12 19.55
CA THR A 90 12.96 -11.64 18.50
C THR A 90 13.04 -10.73 17.26
N LEU A 91 12.74 -9.45 17.44
CA LEU A 91 12.68 -8.48 16.34
C LEU A 91 14.04 -8.29 15.65
N ASN A 92 14.05 -8.34 14.33
CA ASN A 92 15.16 -7.93 13.49
C ASN A 92 15.09 -6.42 13.25
N GLU A 93 16.06 -5.68 13.80
CA GLU A 93 16.14 -4.23 13.65
C GLU A 93 16.28 -3.76 12.19
N ASN A 94 16.71 -4.64 11.29
CA ASN A 94 16.86 -4.33 9.87
C ASN A 94 15.56 -4.52 9.07
N ASP A 95 14.57 -5.24 9.60
CA ASP A 95 13.27 -5.40 8.94
C ASP A 95 12.31 -4.29 9.38
N LYS A 96 12.04 -3.36 8.47
CA LYS A 96 11.13 -2.25 8.73
C LYS A 96 9.69 -2.67 8.91
N PHE A 97 9.31 -3.90 8.59
CA PHE A 97 7.95 -4.40 8.80
C PHE A 97 7.78 -5.19 10.11
N GLU A 98 8.86 -5.72 10.70
CA GLU A 98 8.79 -6.40 12.00
C GLU A 98 8.61 -5.40 13.14
N ILE A 99 9.20 -4.21 13.00
CA ILE A 99 8.99 -3.11 13.91
C ILE A 99 7.86 -2.25 13.34
N VAL A 100 6.77 -2.04 14.10
CA VAL A 100 6.05 -0.74 14.24
C VAL A 100 4.59 -0.92 14.71
N PRO A 101 4.21 -0.31 15.85
CA PRO A 101 2.83 0.11 16.10
C PRO A 101 2.44 1.23 15.10
N TYR A 102 1.45 1.00 14.24
CA TYR A 102 1.13 1.93 13.16
C TYR A 102 0.41 3.21 13.65
N TYR A 103 1.10 4.34 13.63
CA TYR A 103 0.53 5.69 13.87
C TYR A 103 0.37 6.52 12.57
N GLY A 104 0.33 5.87 11.40
CA GLY A 104 0.22 6.57 10.11
C GLY A 104 1.53 7.07 9.48
N ARG A 105 2.63 7.07 10.25
CA ARG A 105 3.99 7.46 9.84
C ARG A 105 4.93 6.26 9.84
N HIS A 106 5.12 5.63 8.69
CA HIS A 106 5.98 4.46 8.53
C HIS A 106 7.02 4.70 7.43
N GLY A 107 8.28 4.34 7.67
CA GLY A 107 9.39 4.59 6.73
C GLY A 107 9.24 3.90 5.37
N ALA A 108 8.52 2.78 5.31
CA ALA A 108 8.19 2.09 4.06
C ALA A 108 7.01 2.70 3.28
N LYS A 109 6.25 3.66 3.85
CA LYS A 109 5.11 4.29 3.18
C LYS A 109 5.58 5.12 1.99
N GLN A 110 5.03 4.86 0.81
CA GLN A 110 5.42 5.51 -0.44
C GLN A 110 4.35 6.51 -0.90
N HIS A 111 4.80 7.62 -1.48
CA HIS A 111 3.95 8.53 -2.25
C HIS A 111 4.00 8.18 -3.75
N ILE A 112 2.90 7.71 -4.31
CA ILE A 112 2.78 7.24 -5.70
C ILE A 112 1.92 8.21 -6.49
N HIS A 113 2.58 9.07 -7.27
CA HIS A 113 1.93 10.04 -8.14
C HIS A 113 1.06 9.34 -9.21
N GLY A 114 -0.08 9.94 -9.52
CA GLY A 114 -1.00 9.46 -10.57
C GLY A 114 -1.88 8.26 -10.17
N LYS A 115 -1.78 7.77 -8.93
CA LYS A 115 -2.73 6.79 -8.38
C LYS A 115 -3.89 7.49 -7.65
N PRO A 116 -5.11 6.93 -7.65
CA PRO A 116 -6.23 7.46 -6.89
C PRO A 116 -5.91 7.61 -5.40
N ILE A 117 -5.27 6.59 -4.82
CA ILE A 117 -4.72 6.62 -3.46
C ILE A 117 -3.21 6.85 -3.58
N ARG A 118 -2.76 8.04 -3.19
CA ARG A 118 -1.37 8.47 -3.42
C ARG A 118 -0.41 8.03 -2.33
N PHE A 119 -0.87 7.69 -1.13
CA PHE A 119 0.00 7.27 -0.03
C PHE A 119 -0.34 5.85 0.38
N GLY A 120 0.64 4.95 0.33
CA GLY A 120 0.41 3.56 0.69
C GLY A 120 1.67 2.72 0.71
N TYR A 121 1.51 1.44 1.01
CA TYR A 121 2.58 0.45 0.91
C TYR A 121 2.63 -0.08 -0.52
N LYS A 122 3.84 -0.30 -1.02
CA LYS A 122 4.06 -0.83 -2.36
C LYS A 122 4.51 -2.28 -2.21
N VAL A 123 3.85 -3.19 -2.91
CA VAL A 123 4.24 -4.60 -3.01
C VAL A 123 4.63 -4.85 -4.47
N TRP A 124 5.73 -5.55 -4.68
CA TRP A 124 6.09 -6.06 -5.98
C TRP A 124 5.60 -7.49 -6.10
N CYS A 125 4.93 -7.81 -7.21
CA CYS A 125 4.20 -9.06 -7.35
C CYS A 125 4.61 -9.77 -8.65
N LEU A 126 4.84 -11.08 -8.54
CA LEU A 126 4.83 -12.02 -9.64
C LEU A 126 3.46 -12.71 -9.66
N CYS A 127 2.73 -12.56 -10.75
CA CYS A 127 1.42 -13.18 -10.92
C CYS A 127 1.41 -14.06 -12.18
N SER A 128 0.58 -15.10 -12.15
CA SER A 128 0.20 -15.83 -13.35
C SER A 128 -0.65 -14.95 -14.28
N SER A 129 -0.79 -15.37 -15.53
CA SER A 129 -1.68 -14.70 -16.51
C SER A 129 -3.15 -14.69 -16.09
N LEU A 130 -3.57 -15.62 -15.22
CA LEU A 130 -4.92 -15.68 -14.65
C LEU A 130 -5.09 -14.80 -13.40
N GLY A 131 -4.07 -14.04 -13.01
CA GLY A 131 -4.12 -13.12 -11.87
C GLY A 131 -3.76 -13.75 -10.52
N TYR A 132 -3.42 -15.04 -10.46
CA TYR A 132 -2.95 -15.67 -9.23
C TYR A 132 -1.58 -15.14 -8.81
N LEU A 133 -1.46 -14.65 -7.56
CA LEU A 133 -0.19 -14.20 -6.98
C LEU A 133 0.69 -15.42 -6.67
N VAL A 134 1.81 -15.54 -7.39
CA VAL A 134 2.79 -16.61 -7.19
C VAL A 134 3.78 -16.23 -6.09
N GLN A 135 4.28 -14.99 -6.13
CA GLN A 135 5.20 -14.48 -5.13
C GLN A 135 5.08 -12.96 -5.03
N GLY A 136 5.22 -12.40 -3.83
CA GLY A 136 5.26 -10.96 -3.64
C GLY A 136 6.24 -10.55 -2.56
N GLU A 137 6.84 -9.38 -2.70
CA GLU A 137 7.71 -8.79 -1.69
C GLU A 137 7.37 -7.31 -1.47
N SER A 138 7.31 -6.94 -0.19
CA SER A 138 6.97 -5.59 0.21
C SER A 138 8.17 -4.65 0.03
N TYR A 139 7.94 -3.52 -0.62
CA TYR A 139 8.96 -2.50 -0.83
C TYR A 139 9.17 -1.65 0.43
N GLN A 140 10.40 -1.66 0.95
CA GLN A 140 10.86 -1.00 2.18
C GLN A 140 11.60 0.33 1.95
N GLY A 141 11.51 0.91 0.74
CA GLY A 141 12.24 2.13 0.36
C GLY A 141 13.67 1.83 -0.14
N ALA A 142 14.61 2.75 0.11
CA ALA A 142 16.01 2.61 -0.32
C ALA A 142 16.73 1.39 0.30
N SER A 143 16.23 0.87 1.43
CA SER A 143 16.73 -0.34 2.09
C SER A 143 16.04 -1.62 1.64
N THR A 144 15.18 -1.57 0.61
CA THR A 144 14.55 -2.80 0.10
C THR A 144 15.63 -3.71 -0.46
N GLY A 145 15.80 -4.89 0.13
CA GLY A 145 16.87 -5.81 -0.25
C GLY A 145 18.24 -5.19 0.00
N SER A 146 18.56 -4.88 1.27
CA SER A 146 19.84 -4.28 1.71
C SER A 146 21.12 -4.94 1.17
N ARG A 147 21.00 -6.07 0.46
CA ARG A 147 21.95 -6.53 -0.56
C ARG A 147 21.16 -7.10 -1.76
N PRO A 148 21.00 -6.36 -2.87
CA PRO A 148 20.47 -6.97 -4.08
C PRO A 148 21.44 -8.10 -4.50
N THR A 149 20.92 -9.29 -4.77
CA THR A 149 21.70 -10.43 -5.29
C THR A 149 22.44 -10.06 -6.57
N HIS A 150 21.86 -9.13 -7.34
CA HIS A 150 22.40 -8.60 -8.59
C HIS A 150 22.48 -7.06 -8.56
N PRO A 151 23.49 -6.47 -7.87
CA PRO A 151 23.63 -5.02 -7.72
C PRO A 151 23.75 -4.28 -9.06
N GLU A 152 24.34 -4.91 -10.07
CA GLU A 152 24.52 -4.39 -11.42
C GLU A 152 23.20 -4.14 -12.14
N LEU A 153 22.13 -4.83 -11.73
CA LEU A 153 20.78 -4.67 -12.26
C LEU A 153 19.95 -3.68 -11.44
N GLY A 154 20.50 -3.10 -10.37
CA GLY A 154 19.75 -2.31 -9.40
C GLY A 154 18.61 -3.09 -8.72
N VAL A 155 17.90 -2.43 -7.79
CA VAL A 155 16.93 -3.09 -6.91
C VAL A 155 15.80 -3.78 -7.67
N GLY A 156 15.25 -3.13 -8.71
CA GLY A 156 14.14 -3.69 -9.47
C GLY A 156 14.54 -4.87 -10.36
N GLY A 157 15.78 -4.88 -10.85
CA GLY A 157 16.29 -5.92 -11.75
C GLY A 157 16.71 -7.15 -10.98
N SER A 158 17.44 -6.94 -9.88
CA SER A 158 17.76 -8.02 -8.93
C SER A 158 16.50 -8.74 -8.49
N PHE A 159 15.48 -8.01 -8.06
CA PHE A 159 14.22 -8.59 -7.63
C PHE A 159 13.55 -9.45 -8.71
N VAL A 160 13.53 -9.00 -9.97
CA VAL A 160 12.96 -9.81 -11.07
C VAL A 160 13.71 -11.13 -11.23
N ILE A 161 15.04 -11.12 -11.14
CA ILE A 161 15.84 -12.34 -11.21
C ILE A 161 15.58 -13.23 -9.98
N ASP A 162 15.60 -12.66 -8.78
CA ASP A 162 15.33 -13.37 -7.52
C ASP A 162 13.94 -14.05 -7.55
N LEU A 163 12.94 -13.41 -8.17
CA LEU A 163 11.62 -14.00 -8.37
C LEU A 163 11.62 -15.16 -9.38
N VAL A 164 12.29 -14.98 -10.52
CA VAL A 164 12.38 -16.02 -11.56
C VAL A 164 13.09 -17.25 -11.02
N ASP A 165 14.09 -17.07 -10.17
CA ASP A 165 14.89 -18.15 -9.57
C ASP A 165 14.12 -18.97 -8.55
N LYS A 166 13.05 -18.42 -7.97
CA LYS A 166 12.12 -19.12 -7.08
C LYS A 166 11.08 -19.96 -7.82
N LEU A 167 10.97 -19.84 -9.14
CA LEU A 167 10.00 -20.62 -9.92
C LEU A 167 10.50 -22.05 -10.16
N PRO A 168 9.58 -23.04 -10.23
CA PRO A 168 9.93 -24.38 -10.66
C PRO A 168 10.60 -24.39 -12.03
N HIS A 169 11.49 -25.36 -12.28
CA HIS A 169 12.12 -25.53 -13.58
C HIS A 169 11.06 -25.63 -14.68
N GLY A 170 11.18 -24.77 -15.68
CA GLY A 170 10.23 -24.65 -16.77
C GLY A 170 10.53 -23.45 -17.63
N GLN A 171 9.87 -23.41 -18.78
CA GLN A 171 9.95 -22.29 -19.71
C GLN A 171 8.75 -21.37 -19.49
N TYR A 172 9.03 -20.11 -19.20
CA TYR A 172 8.03 -19.09 -18.91
C TYR A 172 8.18 -17.89 -19.86
N SER A 173 7.04 -17.26 -20.15
CA SER A 173 6.97 -15.98 -20.83
C SER A 173 6.51 -14.92 -19.84
N PHE A 174 7.39 -13.97 -19.52
CA PHE A 174 7.13 -12.91 -18.57
C PHE A 174 6.63 -11.64 -19.26
N TYR A 175 5.61 -11.01 -18.67
CA TYR A 175 5.10 -9.72 -19.08
C TYR A 175 5.43 -8.69 -18.01
N ILE A 176 6.37 -7.80 -18.32
CA ILE A 176 7.01 -6.93 -17.34
C ILE A 176 6.61 -5.47 -17.57
N TYR A 177 6.16 -4.81 -16.50
CA TYR A 177 5.77 -3.41 -16.54
C TYR A 177 6.98 -2.48 -16.72
N SER A 178 6.75 -1.28 -17.29
CA SER A 178 7.81 -0.37 -17.77
C SER A 178 8.93 -0.02 -16.81
N PHE A 179 8.66 -0.08 -15.51
CA PHE A 179 9.64 0.22 -14.47
C PHE A 179 10.75 -0.82 -14.39
N PHE A 180 10.43 -2.08 -14.69
CA PHE A 180 11.32 -3.22 -14.50
C PHE A 180 12.03 -3.65 -15.80
N LEU A 181 11.50 -3.27 -16.97
CA LEU A 181 11.98 -3.79 -18.25
C LEU A 181 13.36 -3.26 -18.68
N TYR A 182 13.72 -2.03 -18.31
CA TYR A 182 15.08 -1.51 -18.57
C TYR A 182 16.15 -2.44 -17.98
N LEU A 183 15.83 -3.11 -16.88
CA LEU A 183 16.75 -3.99 -16.17
C LEU A 183 16.76 -5.40 -16.76
N CYS A 184 15.66 -5.84 -17.38
CA CYS A 184 15.56 -7.14 -18.06
C CYS A 184 16.12 -7.11 -19.50
N SER A 185 16.20 -5.94 -20.14
CA SER A 185 16.79 -5.80 -21.48
C SER A 185 18.31 -6.00 -21.47
N SER A 186 18.96 -5.74 -20.33
CA SER A 186 20.38 -5.99 -20.09
C SER A 186 20.67 -7.44 -19.67
N THR A 187 19.65 -8.23 -19.31
CA THR A 187 19.86 -9.57 -18.75
C THR A 187 20.02 -10.62 -19.86
N ARG A 188 21.28 -11.02 -20.05
CA ARG A 188 21.63 -12.37 -20.54
C ARG A 188 21.07 -13.50 -19.65
N GLY A 189 20.64 -13.19 -18.42
CA GLY A 189 20.23 -14.16 -17.39
C GLY A 189 18.86 -14.80 -17.53
N THR A 190 17.87 -14.20 -18.22
CA THR A 190 16.57 -14.86 -18.47
C THR A 190 16.65 -15.78 -19.69
N LYS A 191 17.35 -15.33 -20.75
CA LYS A 191 17.62 -16.14 -21.95
C LYS A 191 18.48 -17.37 -21.64
N SER A 192 19.43 -17.29 -20.70
CA SER A 192 20.24 -18.45 -20.32
C SER A 192 19.42 -19.58 -19.67
N LYS A 193 18.22 -19.29 -19.15
CA LYS A 193 17.27 -20.28 -18.62
C LYS A 193 16.14 -20.64 -19.61
N GLY A 194 16.22 -20.18 -20.86
CA GLY A 194 15.19 -20.41 -21.89
C GLY A 194 13.92 -19.56 -21.72
N ASN A 195 13.91 -18.60 -20.80
CA ASN A 195 12.74 -17.77 -20.52
C ASN A 195 12.68 -16.53 -21.42
N TYR A 196 11.45 -16.11 -21.76
CA TYR A 196 11.19 -14.92 -22.57
C TYR A 196 10.63 -13.78 -21.74
N CYS A 197 10.88 -12.54 -22.16
CA CYS A 197 10.33 -11.35 -21.52
C CYS A 197 9.80 -10.36 -22.56
N THR A 198 8.59 -9.87 -22.33
CA THR A 198 7.94 -8.80 -23.10
C THR A 198 7.54 -7.66 -22.18
N GLY A 199 7.63 -6.42 -22.65
CA GLY A 199 7.04 -5.30 -21.92
C GLY A 199 7.25 -3.96 -22.63
N THR A 200 6.91 -2.89 -21.92
CA THR A 200 7.02 -1.51 -22.41
C THR A 200 8.31 -0.83 -21.96
N ILE A 201 9.09 -0.21 -22.84
CA ILE A 201 10.27 0.58 -22.46
C ILE A 201 9.91 2.07 -22.49
N ARG A 202 10.41 2.85 -21.52
CA ARG A 202 10.26 4.32 -21.58
C ARG A 202 11.11 4.88 -22.71
N SER A 203 10.57 5.79 -23.51
CA SER A 203 11.26 6.36 -24.68
C SER A 203 12.63 6.96 -24.37
N ASN A 204 12.79 7.55 -23.18
CA ASN A 204 14.06 8.10 -22.70
C ASN A 204 15.03 7.08 -22.08
N ARG A 205 14.72 5.78 -22.18
CA ARG A 205 15.53 4.65 -21.68
C ARG A 205 15.78 3.60 -22.75
N ILE A 206 15.57 3.98 -24.00
CA ILE A 206 15.98 3.23 -25.17
C ILE A 206 17.40 3.73 -25.44
N GLU A 207 18.40 2.85 -25.40
CA GLU A 207 19.78 3.21 -25.72
C GLU A 207 19.91 3.60 -27.22
N LYS A 208 21.03 3.29 -27.88
CA LYS A 208 21.24 3.49 -29.33
C LYS A 208 20.30 2.67 -30.24
N ALA A 209 19.33 1.95 -29.67
CA ALA A 209 18.30 1.24 -30.41
C ALA A 209 17.19 2.22 -30.85
N SER A 210 17.47 3.08 -31.83
CA SER A 210 16.47 4.00 -32.36
C SER A 210 15.21 3.25 -32.80
N LEU A 211 14.09 3.47 -32.09
CA LEU A 211 12.80 3.07 -32.63
C LEU A 211 12.59 3.87 -33.92
N GLY A 212 12.31 3.18 -35.02
CA GLY A 212 11.91 3.84 -36.26
C GLY A 212 10.78 4.84 -35.97
N ARG A 213 10.75 5.97 -36.69
CA ARG A 213 9.74 7.01 -36.50
C ARG A 213 8.36 6.36 -36.43
N SER A 214 7.65 6.56 -35.32
CA SER A 214 6.26 6.14 -35.18
C SER A 214 5.47 6.67 -36.38
N ILE A 215 4.84 5.76 -37.13
CA ILE A 215 3.96 6.10 -38.27
C ILE A 215 2.70 6.82 -37.78
N TYR A 216 2.43 6.75 -36.47
CA TYR A 216 1.47 7.60 -35.78
C TYR A 216 2.20 8.82 -35.22
N SER A 217 1.92 10.00 -35.77
CA SER A 217 2.24 11.24 -35.07
C SER A 217 1.54 11.21 -33.73
N GLU A 218 2.30 11.08 -32.63
CA GLU A 218 1.79 11.47 -31.32
C GLU A 218 1.46 12.97 -31.44
N GLU A 219 0.19 13.30 -31.64
CA GLU A 219 -0.29 14.62 -31.28
C GLU A 219 0.06 14.79 -29.81
N LYS A 220 1.12 15.55 -29.54
CA LYS A 220 1.42 16.03 -28.21
C LYS A 220 0.19 16.82 -27.77
N ARG A 221 -0.71 16.17 -27.02
CA ARG A 221 -1.75 16.89 -26.31
C ARG A 221 -1.04 18.00 -25.55
N PRO A 222 -1.39 19.28 -25.78
CA PRO A 222 -0.75 20.36 -25.07
C PRO A 222 -0.85 20.03 -23.59
N SER A 223 0.29 20.02 -22.90
CA SER A 223 0.33 19.89 -21.45
C SER A 223 -0.72 20.85 -20.91
N PRO A 224 -1.74 20.39 -20.17
CA PRO A 224 -2.76 21.29 -19.68
C PRO A 224 -2.03 22.41 -18.95
N LYS A 225 -2.22 23.66 -19.41
CA LYS A 225 -1.60 24.83 -18.78
C LYS A 225 -1.91 24.69 -17.30
N ARG A 226 -0.85 24.56 -16.50
CA ARG A 226 -0.96 24.39 -15.05
C ARG A 226 -1.77 25.58 -14.54
N LEU A 227 -3.06 25.38 -14.30
CA LEU A 227 -3.91 26.37 -13.65
C LEU A 227 -3.20 26.69 -12.35
N LYS A 228 -2.73 27.93 -12.20
CA LYS A 228 -1.94 28.38 -11.05
C LYS A 228 -2.72 28.37 -9.73
N ASN A 229 -3.99 27.96 -9.75
CA ASN A 229 -4.84 27.85 -8.58
C ASN A 229 -5.36 26.41 -8.48
N ARG A 230 -4.67 25.56 -7.72
CA ARG A 230 -5.29 24.35 -7.16
C ARG A 230 -5.20 24.48 -5.65
N VAL A 231 -6.32 24.84 -5.05
CA VAL A 231 -6.56 24.75 -3.61
C VAL A 231 -6.20 23.35 -3.13
N CYS A 232 -5.51 23.24 -2.00
CA CYS A 232 -5.18 21.99 -1.32
C CYS A 232 -6.42 21.10 -1.14
N ASP A 233 -6.32 19.82 -1.49
CA ASP A 233 -7.43 18.85 -1.40
C ASP A 233 -7.97 18.71 0.04
N ASP A 234 -7.15 19.02 1.07
CA ASP A 234 -7.53 18.98 2.49
C ASP A 234 -8.57 20.06 2.87
N ILE A 235 -8.76 21.09 2.04
CA ILE A 235 -9.77 22.14 2.25
C ILE A 235 -11.14 21.72 1.67
N ARG A 236 -11.21 20.69 0.80
CA ARG A 236 -12.44 20.31 0.08
C ARG A 236 -13.35 19.31 0.79
N LEU A 237 -12.98 18.75 1.94
CA LEU A 237 -13.65 17.55 2.47
C LEU A 237 -14.80 17.76 3.47
N ASP A 238 -15.16 18.98 3.87
CA ASP A 238 -16.38 19.19 4.67
C ASP A 238 -17.52 19.91 3.93
N GLY A 239 -17.26 20.47 2.73
CA GLY A 239 -18.26 21.10 1.87
C GLY A 239 -19.07 22.24 2.51
N LEU A 240 -18.69 22.76 3.68
CA LEU A 240 -19.53 23.64 4.49
C LEU A 240 -18.79 24.88 5.03
N ASN A 241 -19.23 26.06 4.56
CA ASN A 241 -19.04 27.39 5.16
C ASN A 241 -17.58 27.86 5.40
N HIS A 242 -16.70 27.74 4.41
CA HIS A 242 -15.39 28.40 4.41
C HIS A 242 -15.48 29.80 3.78
N VAL A 243 -15.67 30.82 4.61
CA VAL A 243 -15.74 32.23 4.16
C VAL A 243 -14.41 32.92 4.42
N ILE A 244 -13.90 33.60 3.39
CA ILE A 244 -12.68 34.40 3.49
C ILE A 244 -13.00 35.76 4.11
N VAL A 245 -12.30 36.12 5.17
CA VAL A 245 -12.47 37.37 5.93
C VAL A 245 -11.13 38.07 6.09
N LYS A 246 -11.16 39.38 6.34
CA LYS A 246 -9.96 40.18 6.62
C LYS A 246 -9.45 39.90 8.05
N SER A 247 -8.17 39.62 8.17
CA SER A 247 -7.44 39.49 9.42
C SER A 247 -7.04 40.87 9.95
N MET A 248 -7.06 41.04 11.28
CA MET A 248 -6.59 42.27 11.93
C MET A 248 -5.07 42.41 11.87
N THR A 249 -4.35 41.31 11.64
CA THR A 249 -2.89 41.26 11.53
C THR A 249 -2.47 40.58 10.24
N GLN A 250 -1.27 40.91 9.77
CA GLN A 250 -0.63 40.21 8.66
C GLN A 250 -0.30 38.78 9.07
N ILE A 251 -0.69 37.82 8.25
CA ILE A 251 -0.44 36.39 8.44
C ILE A 251 0.20 35.81 7.19
N ARG A 252 0.73 34.59 7.29
CA ARG A 252 1.32 33.88 6.15
C ARG A 252 0.27 33.01 5.48
N CYS A 253 0.20 33.07 4.15
CA CYS A 253 -0.66 32.21 3.35
C CYS A 253 -0.27 30.75 3.55
N GLY A 254 -1.24 29.88 3.83
CA GLY A 254 -1.00 28.45 4.06
C GLY A 254 -0.49 27.70 2.82
N GLU A 255 -0.69 28.26 1.62
CA GLU A 255 -0.23 27.63 0.37
C GLU A 255 1.07 28.23 -0.17
N CYS A 256 1.12 29.56 -0.34
CA CYS A 256 2.28 30.20 -0.99
C CYS A 256 3.28 30.78 0.01
N HIS A 257 2.97 30.75 1.31
CA HIS A 257 3.77 31.33 2.40
C HIS A 257 4.13 32.81 2.24
N LYS A 258 3.48 33.54 1.34
CA LYS A 258 3.58 35.01 1.26
C LYS A 258 2.66 35.65 2.28
N THR A 259 2.99 36.87 2.69
CA THR A 259 2.18 37.64 3.63
C THR A 259 0.82 37.99 3.01
N THR A 260 -0.24 37.88 3.79
CA THR A 260 -1.63 38.21 3.41
C THR A 260 -2.36 38.83 4.61
N THR A 261 -3.43 39.56 4.33
CA THR A 261 -4.38 40.06 5.32
C THR A 261 -5.74 39.35 5.22
N MET A 262 -5.86 38.29 4.41
CA MET A 262 -7.08 37.51 4.26
C MET A 262 -6.92 36.12 4.87
N LYS A 263 -7.95 35.61 5.53
CA LYS A 263 -7.96 34.28 6.16
C LYS A 263 -9.32 33.59 6.03
N CYS A 264 -9.33 32.26 6.06
CA CYS A 264 -10.57 31.52 6.27
C CYS A 264 -11.06 31.74 7.70
N LYS A 265 -12.31 32.18 7.89
CA LYS A 265 -12.90 32.40 9.23
C LYS A 265 -12.95 31.11 10.05
N LYS A 266 -13.20 29.97 9.41
CA LYS A 266 -13.38 28.67 10.04
C LYS A 266 -12.03 28.03 10.42
N CYS A 267 -11.09 27.97 9.47
CA CYS A 267 -9.80 27.32 9.67
C CYS A 267 -8.73 28.23 10.29
N ASN A 268 -8.95 29.53 10.31
CA ASN A 268 -7.97 30.54 10.75
C ASN A 268 -6.63 30.47 9.97
N VAL A 269 -6.64 29.93 8.75
CA VAL A 269 -5.48 29.83 7.86
C VAL A 269 -5.48 31.02 6.90
N GLY A 270 -4.31 31.63 6.69
CA GLY A 270 -4.15 32.72 5.73
C GLY A 270 -4.25 32.25 4.29
N CYS A 271 -4.90 33.04 3.44
CA CYS A 271 -5.07 32.77 2.02
C CYS A 271 -4.97 34.06 1.21
N HIS A 272 -4.74 33.93 -0.10
CA HIS A 272 -4.91 35.01 -1.07
C HIS A 272 -6.23 34.85 -1.81
#